data_AF-A0A7Y5HJ22-F1
#
_entry.id   AF-A0A7Y5HJ22-F1
#
_cell.length_a   1.000
_cell.length_b   1.000
_cell.length_c   1.000
_cell.angle_alpha   90.00
_cell.angle_beta   90.00
_cell.angle_gamma   90.00
#
_symmetry.space_group_name_H-M   'P 1'
#
loop_
_entity.id
_entity.type
_entity.pdbx_description
1 polymer ?
#
loop_
_entity_poly.entity_id
_entity_poly.type
_entity_poly.pdbx_seq_one_letter_code
_entity_poly.pdbx_strand_id
1 'polypeptide(L)'
;PLGAKRTLEAEASVVLAAERTHSPDVAGPVPRPGETELSPKTPRPPRRWETVLTVRREIRTATFPAEMLLVPAGQPLGNLALYLLEPESDDGFARWGFLDAQIRIGAPFPVWRLPGAV
;
A
#
# COMPACT_ATOMS: atom_id res chain seq x y z
N PRO A 1 18.32 -5.75 -6.28
CA PRO A 1 17.72 -6.22 -7.57
C PRO A 1 17.89 -7.75 -7.65
N LEU A 2 17.00 -8.45 -8.38
CA LEU A 2 17.07 -9.90 -8.59
C LEU A 2 18.33 -10.32 -9.36
N GLY A 3 18.94 -9.40 -10.10
CA GLY A 3 20.23 -9.60 -10.78
C GLY A 3 20.18 -10.46 -12.03
N ALA A 4 19.12 -11.24 -12.20
CA ALA A 4 18.80 -11.99 -13.41
C ALA A 4 17.28 -12.13 -13.55
N LYS A 5 16.81 -12.29 -14.79
CA LYS A 5 15.43 -12.67 -15.08
C LYS A 5 15.16 -14.07 -14.52
N ARG A 6 14.06 -14.25 -13.78
CA ARG A 6 13.70 -15.53 -13.15
C ARG A 6 12.23 -15.84 -13.36
N THR A 7 11.89 -17.11 -13.57
CA THR A 7 10.51 -17.58 -13.55
C THR A 7 10.30 -18.32 -12.25
N LEU A 8 9.37 -17.84 -11.43
CA LEU A 8 9.11 -18.36 -10.09
C LEU A 8 7.59 -18.50 -9.90
N GLU A 9 7.21 -19.43 -9.03
CA GLU A 9 5.87 -19.44 -8.46
C GLU A 9 5.82 -18.45 -7.30
N ALA A 10 4.82 -17.57 -7.33
CA ALA A 10 4.70 -16.46 -6.39
C ALA A 10 3.22 -16.21 -6.08
N GLU A 11 2.94 -15.68 -4.89
CA GLU A 11 1.64 -15.15 -4.57
C GLU A 11 1.48 -13.74 -5.17
N ALA A 12 0.41 -13.58 -5.93
CA ALA A 12 -0.03 -12.36 -6.55
C ALA A 12 -1.27 -11.83 -5.83
N SER A 13 -1.34 -10.51 -5.63
CA SER A 13 -2.57 -9.83 -5.21
C SER A 13 -3.21 -9.19 -6.43
N VAL A 14 -4.25 -9.81 -6.99
CA VAL A 14 -4.99 -9.29 -8.15
C VAL A 14 -5.92 -8.19 -7.68
N VAL A 15 -5.78 -6.99 -8.25
CA VAL A 15 -6.60 -5.82 -7.88
C VAL A 15 -8.01 -5.99 -8.42
N LEU A 16 -8.99 -6.09 -7.54
CA LEU A 16 -10.41 -6.19 -7.88
C LEU A 16 -11.07 -4.81 -7.96
N ALA A 17 -10.70 -3.92 -7.05
CA ALA A 17 -11.19 -2.55 -7.00
C ALA A 17 -10.09 -1.61 -6.52
N ALA A 18 -10.17 -0.36 -6.97
CA ALA A 18 -9.33 0.74 -6.51
C ALA A 18 -10.22 1.97 -6.30
N GLU A 19 -10.40 2.36 -5.05
CA GLU A 19 -11.21 3.51 -4.67
C GLU A 19 -10.32 4.64 -4.18
N ARG A 20 -10.75 5.87 -4.44
CA ARG A 20 -10.05 7.06 -3.95
C ARG A 20 -10.84 7.68 -2.81
N THR A 21 -10.25 7.67 -1.62
CA THR A 21 -10.82 8.28 -0.43
C THR A 21 -9.94 9.42 0.07
N HIS A 22 -10.36 10.09 1.13
CA HIS A 22 -9.54 11.04 1.86
C HIS A 22 -9.83 10.88 3.34
N SER A 23 -8.79 10.94 4.17
CA SER A 23 -9.00 11.11 5.60
C SER A 23 -9.68 12.46 5.85
N PRO A 24 -10.74 12.52 6.66
CA PRO A 24 -11.21 13.79 7.18
C PRO A 24 -10.06 14.45 7.94
N ASP A 25 -9.88 15.77 7.78
CA ASP A 25 -8.84 16.52 8.48
C ASP A 25 -9.10 16.41 10.00
N VAL A 26 -8.49 15.42 10.67
CA VAL A 26 -8.70 15.15 12.11
C VAL A 26 -7.94 16.13 13.00
N ALA A 27 -6.86 16.73 12.50
CA ALA A 27 -6.14 17.82 13.15
C ALA A 27 -7.00 19.11 13.11
N GLY A 28 -7.92 19.23 14.06
CA GLY A 28 -8.60 20.49 14.30
C GLY A 28 -7.75 21.49 15.04
N PRO A 29 -8.16 22.77 15.07
CA PRO A 29 -7.64 23.68 16.08
C PRO A 29 -7.78 22.99 17.45
N VAL A 30 -6.68 22.89 18.19
CA VAL A 30 -6.71 22.42 19.58
C VAL A 30 -7.15 23.63 20.42
N PRO A 31 -8.19 23.50 21.28
CA PRO A 31 -8.65 24.62 22.08
C PRO A 31 -7.54 25.03 23.03
N ARG A 32 -7.39 26.34 23.25
CA ARG A 32 -6.38 26.81 24.20
C ARG A 32 -6.81 26.40 25.62
N PRO A 33 -5.87 26.26 26.56
CA PRO A 33 -6.23 26.03 27.96
C PRO A 33 -7.23 27.08 28.45
N GLY A 34 -8.44 26.66 28.83
CA GLY A 34 -9.54 27.53 29.27
C GLY A 34 -10.68 27.72 28.26
N GLU A 35 -10.55 27.24 27.03
CA GLU A 35 -11.65 27.20 26.03
C GLU A 35 -12.34 25.83 26.06
N THR A 36 -13.66 25.81 26.23
CA THR A 36 -14.46 24.58 26.38
C THR A 36 -15.00 24.02 25.06
N GLU A 37 -15.05 24.82 23.99
CA GLU A 37 -15.70 24.40 22.75
C GLU A 37 -15.03 24.98 21.50
N LEU A 38 -14.66 24.09 20.57
CA LEU A 38 -14.18 24.46 19.25
C LEU A 38 -15.38 24.87 18.39
N SER A 39 -15.31 26.04 17.75
CA SER A 39 -16.30 26.42 16.73
C SER A 39 -16.41 25.32 15.66
N PRO A 40 -17.62 25.04 15.14
CA PRO A 40 -17.81 24.02 14.12
C PRO A 40 -16.85 24.27 12.96
N LYS A 41 -16.06 23.26 12.60
CA LYS A 41 -15.08 23.34 11.52
C LYS A 41 -15.79 23.70 10.22
N THR A 42 -15.39 24.79 9.58
CA THR A 42 -15.67 24.99 8.16
C THR A 42 -15.03 23.84 7.39
N PRO A 43 -15.76 23.12 6.51
CA PRO A 43 -15.18 22.06 5.71
C PRO A 43 -14.01 22.59 4.89
N ARG A 44 -12.82 22.00 5.09
CA ARG A 44 -11.64 22.26 4.26
C ARG A 44 -11.57 21.18 3.18
N PRO A 45 -11.20 21.52 1.92
CA PRO A 45 -10.91 20.48 0.94
C PRO A 45 -9.78 19.56 1.45
N PRO A 46 -9.82 18.27 1.12
CA PRO A 46 -8.80 17.32 1.56
C PRO A 46 -7.42 17.74 1.07
N ARG A 47 -6.43 17.64 1.97
CA ARG A 47 -5.02 17.92 1.64
C ARG A 47 -4.36 16.79 0.87
N ARG A 48 -4.90 15.57 1.02
CA ARG A 48 -4.35 14.34 0.47
C ARG A 48 -5.48 13.40 0.09
N TRP A 49 -5.26 12.65 -0.98
CA TRP A 49 -6.08 11.51 -1.36
C TRP A 49 -5.38 10.20 -1.00
N GLU A 50 -6.17 9.20 -0.69
CA GLU A 50 -5.73 7.87 -0.30
C GLU A 50 -6.32 6.84 -1.26
N THR A 51 -5.53 5.82 -1.61
CA THR A 51 -5.96 4.72 -2.48
C THR A 51 -6.37 3.53 -1.61
N VAL A 52 -7.64 3.14 -1.66
CA VAL A 52 -8.13 1.88 -1.07
C VAL A 52 -8.09 0.82 -2.15
N LEU A 53 -7.46 -0.32 -1.88
CA LEU A 53 -7.52 -1.47 -2.78
C LEU A 53 -8.36 -2.57 -2.17
N THR A 54 -9.08 -3.29 -3.02
CA THR A 54 -9.60 -4.62 -2.70
C THR A 54 -8.88 -5.61 -3.60
N VAL A 55 -8.28 -6.65 -3.03
CA VAL A 55 -7.51 -7.62 -3.81
C VAL A 55 -7.95 -9.07 -3.57
N ARG A 56 -7.64 -9.93 -4.53
CA ARG A 56 -7.71 -11.39 -4.37
C ARG A 56 -6.31 -11.98 -4.47
N ARG A 57 -5.93 -12.78 -3.49
CA ARG A 57 -4.65 -13.51 -3.51
C ARG A 57 -4.77 -14.77 -4.35
N GLU A 58 -3.77 -15.03 -5.17
CA GLU A 58 -3.64 -16.29 -5.90
C GLU A 58 -2.16 -16.66 -6.10
N ILE A 59 -1.87 -17.95 -6.15
CA ILE A 59 -0.53 -18.44 -6.51
C ILE A 59 -0.44 -18.52 -8.02
N ARG A 60 0.65 -17.98 -8.57
CA ARG A 60 0.86 -17.90 -10.02
C ARG A 60 2.33 -18.05 -10.36
N THR A 61 2.61 -18.81 -11.42
CA THR A 61 3.92 -18.78 -12.08
C THR A 61 4.06 -17.53 -12.94
N ALA A 62 5.07 -16.72 -12.66
CA ALA A 62 5.34 -15.49 -13.39
C ALA A 62 6.85 -15.32 -13.65
N THR A 63 7.17 -14.53 -14.68
CA THR A 63 8.56 -14.19 -15.01
C THR A 63 8.87 -12.77 -14.56
N PHE A 64 9.88 -12.66 -13.70
CA PHE A 64 10.30 -11.42 -13.06
C PHE A 64 11.56 -10.86 -13.75
N PRO A 65 11.59 -9.57 -14.06
CA PRO A 65 12.75 -8.91 -14.67
C PRO A 65 13.89 -8.73 -13.65
N ALA A 66 15.12 -8.50 -14.13
CA ALA A 66 16.32 -8.46 -13.27
C ALA A 66 16.34 -7.24 -12.33
N GLU A 67 15.62 -6.19 -12.71
CA GLU A 67 15.52 -4.88 -12.07
C GLU A 67 14.60 -4.91 -10.84
N MET A 68 13.72 -5.92 -10.74
CA MET A 68 12.86 -6.08 -9.57
C MET A 68 13.69 -6.21 -8.30
N LEU A 69 13.23 -5.57 -7.23
CA LEU A 69 13.88 -5.62 -5.93
C LEU A 69 13.36 -6.81 -5.13
N LEU A 70 14.28 -7.61 -4.59
CA LEU A 70 13.97 -8.60 -3.58
C LEU A 70 14.10 -7.96 -2.21
N VAL A 71 13.06 -8.06 -1.39
CA VAL A 71 13.03 -7.52 -0.02
C VAL A 71 13.03 -8.70 0.96
N PRO A 72 14.16 -9.02 1.63
CA PRO A 72 14.20 -10.10 2.61
C PRO A 72 13.32 -9.79 3.81
N ALA A 73 12.32 -10.65 4.07
CA ALA A 73 11.41 -10.49 5.20
C ALA A 73 11.92 -11.13 6.51
N GLY A 74 13.01 -11.92 6.46
CA GLY A 74 13.59 -12.61 7.62
C GLY A 74 14.53 -11.77 8.51
N GLN A 75 14.41 -10.45 8.47
CA GLN A 75 15.25 -9.50 9.24
C GLN A 75 14.37 -8.66 10.19
N PRO A 76 14.95 -7.96 11.19
CA PRO A 76 14.18 -7.28 12.24
C PRO A 76 13.04 -6.36 11.76
N LEU A 77 13.21 -5.66 10.64
CA LEU A 77 12.21 -4.77 10.02
C LEU A 77 11.35 -5.47 8.95
N GLY A 78 11.38 -6.79 8.84
CA GLY A 78 10.65 -7.55 7.82
C GLY A 78 9.14 -7.36 7.91
N ASN A 79 8.61 -7.34 9.14
CA ASN A 79 7.19 -7.05 9.38
C ASN A 79 6.80 -5.64 8.95
N LEU A 80 7.68 -4.65 9.16
CA LEU A 80 7.45 -3.29 8.70
C LEU A 80 7.43 -3.23 7.17
N ALA A 81 8.36 -3.91 6.50
CA ALA A 81 8.37 -3.99 5.05
C ALA A 81 7.09 -4.66 4.50
N LEU A 82 6.65 -5.77 5.10
CA LEU A 82 5.40 -6.43 4.73
C LEU A 82 4.19 -5.50 4.93
N TYR A 83 4.11 -4.81 6.07
CA TYR A 83 3.02 -3.88 6.35
C TYR A 83 2.98 -2.71 5.36
N LEU A 84 4.13 -2.13 5.01
CA LEU A 84 4.20 -1.00 4.06
C LEU A 84 3.92 -1.41 2.61
N LEU A 85 4.25 -2.66 2.25
CA LEU A 85 4.12 -3.17 0.88
C LEU A 85 2.83 -3.96 0.64
N GLU A 86 2.04 -4.24 1.68
CA GLU A 86 0.75 -4.92 1.54
C GLU A 86 -0.29 -4.00 0.86
N PRO A 87 -0.97 -4.44 -0.21
CA PRO A 87 -1.88 -3.60 -0.99
C PRO A 87 -3.07 -3.07 -0.18
N GLU A 88 -3.56 -3.84 0.80
CA GLU A 88 -4.73 -3.51 1.62
C GLU A 88 -4.35 -2.90 2.99
N SER A 89 -3.09 -2.49 3.17
CA SER A 89 -2.65 -1.85 4.41
C SER A 89 -3.18 -0.43 4.54
N ASP A 90 -3.75 -0.10 5.70
CA ASP A 90 -4.31 1.21 6.03
C ASP A 90 -3.26 2.33 6.09
N ASP A 91 -1.98 2.00 6.20
CA ASP A 91 -0.88 2.97 6.24
C ASP A 91 0.31 2.51 5.36
N GLY A 92 0.00 1.86 4.24
CA GLY A 92 0.98 1.35 3.27
C GLY A 92 1.26 2.29 2.10
N PHE A 93 2.25 1.93 1.28
CA PHE A 93 2.61 2.70 0.09
C PHE A 93 1.48 2.78 -0.95
N ALA A 94 0.65 1.74 -1.04
CA ALA A 94 -0.57 1.76 -1.85
C ALA A 94 -1.54 2.83 -1.34
N ARG A 95 -1.91 2.77 -0.04
CA ARG A 95 -2.73 3.79 0.62
C ARG A 95 -2.25 5.20 0.33
N TRP A 96 -0.95 5.35 0.38
CA TRP A 96 -0.27 6.62 0.26
C TRP A 96 -0.17 7.20 -1.15
N GLY A 97 -0.54 6.43 -2.18
CA GLY A 97 -0.51 6.83 -3.58
C GLY A 97 0.84 6.64 -4.29
N PHE A 98 1.84 6.04 -3.62
CA PHE A 98 3.18 5.88 -4.21
C PHE A 98 3.22 4.90 -5.40
N LEU A 99 2.20 4.04 -5.52
CA LEU A 99 2.13 2.96 -6.50
C LEU A 99 1.01 3.14 -7.53
N ASP A 100 0.28 4.26 -7.50
CA ASP A 100 -0.90 4.51 -8.34
C ASP A 100 -0.64 4.32 -9.83
N ALA A 101 0.53 4.76 -10.33
CA ALA A 101 0.91 4.61 -11.73
C ALA A 101 1.05 3.15 -12.19
N GLN A 102 1.18 2.20 -11.25
CA GLN A 102 1.38 0.78 -11.53
C GLN A 102 0.11 -0.04 -11.26
N ILE A 103 -0.90 0.53 -10.59
CA ILE A 103 -2.14 -0.16 -10.23
C ILE A 103 -3.09 -0.21 -11.44
N ARG A 104 -3.60 -1.41 -11.74
CA ARG A 104 -4.62 -1.64 -12.76
C ARG A 104 -5.62 -2.68 -12.27
N ILE A 105 -6.91 -2.39 -12.42
CA ILE A 105 -7.99 -3.34 -12.09
C ILE A 105 -7.86 -4.57 -12.99
N GLY A 106 -8.01 -5.76 -12.40
CA GLY A 106 -7.85 -7.06 -13.06
C GLY A 106 -6.40 -7.52 -13.23
N ALA A 107 -5.41 -6.71 -12.84
CA ALA A 107 -3.99 -7.06 -12.91
C ALA A 107 -3.40 -7.32 -11.52
N PRO A 108 -2.29 -8.08 -11.44
CA PRO A 108 -1.50 -8.18 -10.21
C PRO A 108 -0.96 -6.82 -9.76
N PHE A 109 -1.05 -6.56 -8.46
CA PHE A 109 -0.34 -5.49 -7.77
C PHE A 109 1.19 -5.64 -7.98
N PRO A 110 1.98 -4.54 -8.04
CA PRO A 110 3.40 -4.62 -8.38
C PRO A 110 4.30 -5.32 -7.35
N VAL A 111 3.80 -5.56 -6.13
CA VAL A 111 4.50 -6.33 -5.10
C VAL A 111 4.01 -7.77 -5.09
N TRP A 112 4.94 -8.70 -5.20
CA TRP A 112 4.69 -10.14 -5.19
C TRP A 112 5.34 -10.77 -3.96
N ARG A 113 4.74 -11.83 -3.44
CA ARG A 113 5.27 -12.60 -2.31
C ARG A 113 5.82 -13.92 -2.80
N LEU A 114 7.08 -14.21 -2.46
CA LEU A 114 7.71 -15.48 -2.80
C LEU A 114 7.50 -16.46 -1.63
N PRO A 115 6.94 -17.66 -1.86
CA PRO A 115 6.80 -18.67 -0.83
C PRO A 115 8.19 -19.28 -0.51
N GLY A 116 8.69 -19.03 0.70
CA GLY A 116 9.91 -19.68 1.22
C GLY A 116 11.22 -18.93 0.97
N ALA A 117 12.33 -19.50 1.47
CA ALA A 117 13.66 -18.94 1.31
C ALA A 117 14.14 -19.09 -0.13
N VAL A 118 14.30 -17.95 -0.82
CA VAL A 118 14.85 -17.82 -2.19
C VAL A 118 16.37 -17.78 -2.15
#